data_AF-A0A955QKD2-F1
#
_entry.id   AF-A0A955QKD2-F1
#
_cell.length_a   1.000
_cell.length_b   1.000
_cell.length_c   1.000
_cell.angle_alpha   90.00
_cell.angle_beta   90.00
_cell.angle_gamma   90.00
#
_symmetry.space_group_name_H-M   'P 1'
#
loop_
_entity.id
_entity.type
_entity.pdbx_description
1 polymer ?
#
loop_
_entity_poly.entity_id
_entity_poly.type
_entity_poly.pdbx_seq_one_letter_code
_entity_poly.pdbx_strand_id
1 'polypeptide(L)'
;MTEGFLNEFHKVWDTGILGTNLGDILTAFGVFILFLLARRIFFRLFSKALKTVTSRTKTDLDDQLLEAIERPLEFAFVVVGLYLAGQMVSLSPTLNSVLGQIVRSLIAFTLFWSIFRALDPLSTLFDRAINLFGSASMHETIKG
;
A
#
# COMPACT_ATOMS: atom_id res chain seq x y z
N MET A 1 -46.10 21.25 6.28
CA MET A 1 -45.06 20.79 7.23
C MET A 1 -43.95 20.01 6.53
N THR A 2 -44.25 19.19 5.52
CA THR A 2 -43.26 18.41 4.75
C THR A 2 -42.34 19.25 3.86
N GLU A 3 -42.86 20.28 3.19
CA GLU A 3 -42.09 21.20 2.30
C GLU A 3 -40.92 21.90 3.03
N GLY A 4 -41.15 22.38 4.25
CA GLY A 4 -40.12 23.06 5.05
C GLY A 4 -39.02 22.12 5.54
N PHE A 5 -39.38 20.89 5.90
CA PHE A 5 -38.42 19.86 6.30
C PHE A 5 -37.53 19.44 5.12
N LEU A 6 -38.12 19.21 3.94
CA LEU A 6 -37.37 18.84 2.73
C LEU A 6 -36.38 19.93 2.31
N ASN A 7 -36.75 21.20 2.45
CA ASN A 7 -35.86 22.31 2.09
C ASN A 7 -34.65 22.43 3.04
N GLU A 8 -34.86 22.20 4.34
CA GLU A 8 -33.76 22.14 5.31
C GLU A 8 -32.89 20.89 5.12
N PHE A 9 -33.49 19.75 4.75
CA PHE A 9 -32.74 18.56 4.36
C PHE A 9 -31.85 18.80 3.14
N HIS A 10 -32.39 19.41 2.07
CA HIS A 10 -31.63 19.75 0.87
C HIS A 10 -30.50 20.75 1.18
N LYS A 11 -30.74 21.73 2.05
CA LYS A 11 -29.67 22.63 2.53
C LYS A 11 -28.56 21.87 3.24
N VAL A 12 -28.87 20.96 4.15
CA VAL A 12 -27.83 20.16 4.84
C VAL A 12 -27.09 19.26 3.85
N TRP A 13 -27.78 18.73 2.85
CA TRP A 13 -27.20 17.90 1.79
C TRP A 13 -26.20 18.68 0.91
N ASP A 14 -26.57 19.89 0.49
CA ASP A 14 -25.75 20.74 -0.39
C ASP A 14 -24.68 21.54 0.34
N THR A 15 -24.96 22.01 1.56
CA THR A 15 -23.94 22.62 2.45
C THR A 15 -22.97 21.55 2.94
N GLY A 16 -23.46 20.31 3.04
CA GLY A 16 -22.73 19.10 3.37
C GLY A 16 -21.88 19.19 4.63
N ILE A 17 -20.78 18.43 4.67
CA ILE A 17 -19.86 18.40 5.82
C ILE A 17 -18.64 19.25 5.45
N LEU A 18 -18.30 20.24 6.30
CA LEU A 18 -17.13 21.12 6.12
C LEU A 18 -17.10 21.85 4.77
N GLY A 19 -18.27 22.21 4.22
CA GLY A 19 -18.42 22.94 2.96
C GLY A 19 -18.23 22.09 1.71
N THR A 20 -18.34 20.77 1.83
CA THR A 20 -18.33 19.81 0.71
C THR A 20 -19.65 19.07 0.65
N ASN A 21 -20.28 19.00 -0.52
CA ASN A 21 -21.54 18.29 -0.73
C ASN A 21 -21.39 16.82 -0.28
N LEU A 22 -22.42 16.26 0.37
CA LEU A 22 -22.40 14.85 0.78
C LEU A 22 -22.26 13.89 -0.41
N GLY A 23 -22.82 14.26 -1.57
CA GLY A 23 -22.69 13.49 -2.81
C GLY A 23 -21.24 13.37 -3.29
N ASP A 24 -20.45 14.42 -3.12
CA ASP A 24 -19.02 14.44 -3.45
C ASP A 24 -18.25 13.49 -2.54
N ILE A 25 -18.48 13.56 -1.22
CA ILE A 25 -17.87 12.66 -0.25
C ILE A 25 -18.22 11.19 -0.54
N LEU A 26 -19.49 10.91 -0.84
CA LEU A 26 -19.95 9.57 -1.20
C LEU A 26 -19.33 9.08 -2.51
N THR A 27 -19.15 9.97 -3.49
CA THR A 27 -18.51 9.65 -4.77
C THR A 27 -17.03 9.32 -4.56
N ALA A 28 -16.30 10.12 -3.76
CA ALA A 28 -14.91 9.83 -3.41
C ALA A 28 -14.81 8.46 -2.71
N PHE A 29 -15.72 8.18 -1.78
CA PHE A 29 -15.76 6.89 -1.10
C PHE A 29 -16.07 5.74 -2.06
N GLY A 30 -16.99 5.93 -3.01
CA GLY A 30 -17.31 4.96 -4.05
C GLY A 30 -16.11 4.66 -4.96
N VAL A 31 -15.39 5.69 -5.43
CA VAL A 31 -14.16 5.53 -6.22
C VAL A 31 -13.10 4.79 -5.39
N PHE A 32 -12.92 5.15 -4.13
CA PHE A 32 -11.98 4.48 -3.25
C PHE A 32 -12.33 2.99 -3.06
N ILE A 33 -13.61 2.65 -2.87
CA ILE A 33 -14.07 1.26 -2.83
C ILE A 33 -13.74 0.52 -4.13
N LEU A 34 -13.93 1.15 -5.30
CA LEU A 34 -13.53 0.54 -6.57
C LEU A 34 -12.04 0.20 -6.60
N PHE A 35 -11.18 1.09 -6.11
CA PHE A 35 -9.74 0.79 -5.96
C PHE A 35 -9.47 -0.32 -4.94
N LEU A 36 -10.20 -0.38 -3.82
CA LEU A 36 -10.09 -1.47 -2.85
C LEU A 36 -10.50 -2.82 -3.43
N LEU A 37 -11.50 -2.86 -4.30
CA LEU A 37 -11.91 -4.08 -5.01
C LEU A 37 -10.89 -4.44 -6.11
N ALA A 38 -10.43 -3.43 -6.86
CA ALA A 38 -9.41 -3.59 -7.89
C ALA A 38 -8.07 -4.08 -7.32
N ARG A 39 -7.76 -3.77 -6.05
CA ARG A 39 -6.59 -4.25 -5.32
C ARG A 39 -6.39 -5.75 -5.49
N ARG A 40 -7.44 -6.57 -5.35
CA ARG A 40 -7.32 -8.04 -5.45
C ARG A 40 -6.99 -8.51 -6.87
N ILE A 41 -7.38 -7.74 -7.89
CA ILE A 41 -7.05 -8.01 -9.29
C ILE A 41 -5.61 -7.56 -9.55
N PHE A 42 -5.27 -6.33 -9.16
CA PHE A 42 -3.92 -5.77 -9.26
C PHE A 42 -2.90 -6.69 -8.60
N PHE A 43 -3.16 -7.14 -7.36
CA PHE A 43 -2.32 -8.10 -6.65
C PHE A 43 -2.13 -9.36 -7.48
N ARG A 44 -3.21 -10.04 -7.88
CA ARG A 44 -3.10 -11.29 -8.66
C ARG A 44 -2.33 -11.14 -9.97
N LEU A 45 -2.45 -10.01 -10.66
CA LEU A 45 -1.69 -9.72 -11.88
C LEU A 45 -0.22 -9.47 -11.55
N PHE A 46 0.04 -8.63 -10.55
CA PHE A 46 1.39 -8.27 -10.11
C PHE A 46 2.16 -9.48 -9.58
N SER A 47 1.58 -10.28 -8.68
CA SER A 47 2.18 -11.52 -8.16
C SER A 47 2.56 -12.49 -9.28
N LYS A 48 1.73 -12.62 -10.31
CA LYS A 48 2.01 -13.49 -11.46
C LYS A 48 3.18 -12.96 -12.29
N ALA A 49 3.21 -11.65 -12.54
CA ALA A 49 4.33 -11.01 -13.24
C ALA A 49 5.64 -11.22 -12.45
N LEU A 50 5.61 -10.96 -11.14
CA LEU A 50 6.76 -11.12 -10.26
C LEU A 50 7.27 -12.57 -10.20
N LYS A 51 6.37 -13.54 -10.04
CA LYS A 51 6.73 -14.98 -10.08
C LYS A 51 7.31 -15.40 -11.42
N THR A 52 6.87 -14.81 -12.53
CA THR A 52 7.43 -15.12 -13.85
C THR A 52 8.89 -14.66 -13.94
N VAL A 53 9.20 -13.49 -13.39
CA VAL A 53 10.57 -12.95 -13.34
C VAL A 53 11.48 -13.79 -12.43
N THR A 54 11.00 -14.21 -11.26
CA THR A 54 11.80 -15.00 -10.31
C THR A 54 11.83 -16.50 -10.60
N SER A 55 10.94 -17.02 -11.45
CA SER A 55 10.92 -18.45 -11.81
C SER A 55 12.20 -19.00 -12.45
N ARG A 56 13.14 -18.11 -12.84
CA ARG A 56 14.44 -18.50 -13.39
C ARG A 56 15.50 -18.83 -12.32
N THR A 57 15.25 -18.53 -11.06
CA THR A 57 16.12 -18.87 -9.92
C THR A 57 15.31 -19.60 -8.85
N LYS A 58 15.74 -20.81 -8.47
CA LYS A 58 15.08 -21.66 -7.45
C LYS A 58 15.77 -21.49 -6.09
N THR A 59 15.71 -20.28 -5.51
CA THR A 59 16.35 -20.02 -4.21
C THR A 59 15.32 -19.47 -3.23
N ASP A 60 15.27 -19.98 -2.00
CA ASP A 60 14.36 -19.49 -0.93
C ASP A 60 14.46 -17.97 -0.67
N LEU A 61 15.60 -17.36 -1.04
CA LEU A 61 15.83 -15.92 -0.94
C LEU A 61 14.96 -15.12 -1.92
N ASP A 62 14.76 -15.65 -3.13
CA ASP A 62 13.98 -14.96 -4.15
C ASP A 62 12.51 -14.89 -3.74
N ASP A 63 11.99 -15.95 -3.11
CA ASP A 63 10.63 -15.99 -2.58
C ASP A 63 10.45 -14.99 -1.42
N GLN A 64 11.44 -14.89 -0.52
CA GLN A 64 11.41 -13.90 0.58
C GLN A 64 11.50 -12.46 0.07
N LEU A 65 12.34 -12.20 -0.93
CA LEU A 65 12.42 -10.89 -1.59
C LEU A 65 11.13 -10.53 -2.30
N LEU A 66 10.51 -11.51 -2.98
CA LEU A 66 9.22 -11.33 -3.64
C LEU A 66 8.18 -10.91 -2.61
N GLU A 67 8.05 -11.68 -1.53
CA GLU A 67 7.07 -11.41 -0.49
C GLU A 67 7.31 -10.05 0.16
N ALA A 68 8.57 -9.69 0.41
CA ALA A 68 8.95 -8.41 1.01
C ALA A 68 8.46 -7.21 0.18
N ILE A 69 8.52 -7.30 -1.16
CA ILE A 69 8.09 -6.23 -2.09
C ILE A 69 6.60 -6.28 -2.41
N GLU A 70 6.01 -7.47 -2.46
CA GLU A 70 4.63 -7.68 -2.91
C GLU A 70 3.62 -6.98 -2.00
N ARG A 71 3.76 -7.08 -0.67
CA ARG A 71 2.80 -6.47 0.27
C ARG A 71 2.86 -4.94 0.30
N PRO A 72 4.04 -4.30 0.37
CA PRO A 72 4.10 -2.85 0.32
C PRO A 72 3.58 -2.29 -1.01
N LEU A 73 3.79 -2.99 -2.13
CA LEU A 73 3.24 -2.53 -3.40
C LEU A 73 1.71 -2.69 -3.46
N GLU A 74 1.17 -3.79 -2.93
CA GLU A 74 -0.28 -3.97 -2.79
C GLU A 74 -0.90 -2.82 -1.99
N PHE A 75 -0.25 -2.40 -0.91
CA PHE A 75 -0.70 -1.27 -0.10
C PHE A 75 -0.50 0.07 -0.83
N ALA A 76 0.61 0.28 -1.52
CA ALA A 76 0.87 1.47 -2.32
C ALA A 76 -0.24 1.70 -3.38
N PHE A 77 -0.72 0.64 -4.02
CA PHE A 77 -1.83 0.74 -4.97
C PHE A 77 -3.10 1.30 -4.32
N VAL A 78 -3.41 0.89 -3.08
CA VAL A 78 -4.53 1.44 -2.30
C VAL A 78 -4.31 2.91 -1.98
N VAL A 79 -3.09 3.29 -1.61
CA VAL A 79 -2.75 4.70 -1.31
C VAL A 79 -2.89 5.58 -2.55
N VAL A 80 -2.47 5.09 -3.73
CA VAL A 80 -2.70 5.76 -5.01
C VAL A 80 -4.19 5.87 -5.31
N GLY A 81 -4.97 4.81 -5.07
CA GLY A 81 -6.42 4.85 -5.23
C GLY A 81 -7.10 5.89 -4.32
N LEU A 82 -6.65 6.01 -3.07
CA LEU A 82 -7.13 7.03 -2.13
C LEU A 82 -6.80 8.44 -2.63
N TYR A 83 -5.59 8.65 -3.12
CA TYR A 83 -5.15 9.93 -3.68
C TYR A 83 -6.00 10.31 -4.89
N LEU A 84 -6.18 9.39 -5.85
CA LEU A 84 -6.97 9.63 -7.05
C LEU A 84 -8.44 9.88 -6.73
N ALA A 85 -9.03 9.13 -5.80
CA ALA A 85 -10.40 9.36 -5.34
C ALA A 85 -10.62 10.78 -4.80
N GLY A 86 -9.64 11.31 -4.06
CA GLY A 86 -9.66 12.69 -3.58
C GLY A 86 -9.51 13.74 -4.68
N GLN A 87 -8.72 13.46 -5.72
CA GLN A 87 -8.50 14.39 -6.83
C GLN A 87 -9.70 14.47 -7.79
N MET A 88 -10.50 13.41 -7.91
CA MET A 88 -11.66 13.37 -8.81
C MET A 88 -12.88 14.14 -8.26
N VAL A 89 -12.83 14.57 -7.01
CA VAL A 89 -13.96 15.16 -6.29
C VAL A 89 -13.60 16.56 -5.79
N SER A 90 -14.55 17.49 -5.87
CA SER A 90 -14.38 18.87 -5.36
C SER A 90 -14.51 18.94 -3.84
N LEU A 91 -13.52 18.41 -3.12
CA LEU A 91 -13.46 18.51 -1.67
C LEU A 91 -13.11 19.94 -1.22
N SER A 92 -13.61 20.34 -0.04
CA SER A 92 -13.25 21.62 0.57
C SER A 92 -11.75 21.70 0.86
N PRO A 93 -11.16 22.91 0.94
CA PRO A 93 -9.72 23.09 1.18
C PRO A 93 -9.23 22.37 2.45
N THR A 94 -10.05 22.36 3.51
CA THR A 94 -9.76 21.67 4.76
C THR A 94 -9.70 20.15 4.57
N LEU A 95 -10.72 19.56 3.92
CA LEU A 95 -10.75 18.13 3.65
C LEU A 95 -9.63 17.69 2.72
N ASN A 96 -9.34 18.47 1.68
CA ASN A 96 -8.20 18.23 0.79
C ASN A 96 -6.86 18.24 1.54
N SER A 97 -6.67 19.19 2.47
CA SER A 97 -5.45 19.27 3.28
C SER A 97 -5.30 18.05 4.20
N VAL A 98 -6.38 17.65 4.88
CA VAL A 98 -6.41 16.46 5.76
C VAL A 98 -6.15 15.20 4.95
N LEU A 99 -6.82 15.02 3.81
CA LEU A 99 -6.62 13.88 2.93
C LEU A 99 -5.18 13.82 2.41
N GLY A 100 -4.60 14.97 2.02
CA GLY A 100 -3.21 15.06 1.58
C GLY A 100 -2.22 14.66 2.68
N GLN A 101 -2.47 15.05 3.93
CA GLN A 101 -1.66 14.63 5.08
C GLN A 101 -1.78 13.13 5.33
N ILE A 102 -2.99 12.57 5.26
CA ILE A 102 -3.22 11.13 5.39
C ILE A 102 -2.45 10.38 4.30
N VAL A 103 -2.63 10.75 3.03
CA VAL A 103 -1.92 10.12 1.89
C VAL A 103 -0.41 10.20 2.09
N ARG A 104 0.13 11.37 2.48
CA ARG A 104 1.58 11.53 2.72
C ARG A 104 2.07 10.64 3.87
N SER A 105 1.33 10.54 4.96
CA SER A 105 1.64 9.64 6.08
C SER A 105 1.58 8.17 5.65
N LEU A 106 0.61 7.79 4.82
CA LEU A 106 0.50 6.44 4.28
C LEU A 106 1.66 6.11 3.34
N ILE A 107 2.10 7.03 2.49
CA ILE A 107 3.29 6.86 1.66
C ILE A 107 4.52 6.64 2.55
N ALA A 108 4.75 7.51 3.54
CA ALA A 108 5.87 7.36 4.46
C ALA A 108 5.82 6.01 5.19
N PHE A 109 4.67 5.64 5.74
CA PHE A 109 4.44 4.34 6.35
C PHE A 109 4.75 3.18 5.40
N THR A 110 4.31 3.27 4.14
CA THR A 110 4.58 2.24 3.12
C THR A 110 6.07 2.08 2.88
N LEU A 111 6.82 3.18 2.80
CA LEU A 111 8.26 3.15 2.58
C LEU A 111 8.99 2.54 3.79
N PHE A 112 8.68 3.00 5.00
CA PHE A 112 9.27 2.43 6.22
C PHE A 112 8.94 0.94 6.36
N TRP A 113 7.69 0.57 6.12
CA TRP A 113 7.25 -0.83 6.18
C TRP A 113 7.92 -1.68 5.09
N SER A 114 8.12 -1.15 3.88
CA SER A 114 8.89 -1.82 2.82
C SER A 114 10.31 -2.13 3.26
N ILE A 115 10.99 -1.13 3.83
CA ILE A 115 12.37 -1.28 4.30
C ILE A 115 12.43 -2.30 5.43
N PHE A 116 11.49 -2.22 6.39
CA PHE A 116 11.40 -3.18 7.49
C PHE A 116 11.25 -4.61 6.97
N ARG A 117 10.38 -4.85 5.98
CA ARG A 117 10.19 -6.19 5.39
C ARG A 117 11.38 -6.67 4.57
N ALA A 118 12.17 -5.77 4.01
CA ALA A 118 13.41 -6.13 3.33
C ALA A 118 14.49 -6.64 4.31
N LEU A 119 14.35 -6.39 5.62
CA LEU A 119 15.28 -6.94 6.62
C LEU A 119 15.19 -8.47 6.74
N ASP A 120 14.03 -9.06 6.49
CA ASP A 120 13.85 -10.52 6.55
C ASP A 120 14.75 -11.26 5.54
N PRO A 121 14.67 -11.01 4.22
CA PRO A 121 15.59 -11.63 3.25
C PRO A 121 17.04 -11.19 3.43
N LEU A 122 17.30 -9.99 3.98
CA LEU A 122 18.67 -9.58 4.31
C LEU A 122 19.25 -10.43 5.44
N SER A 123 18.47 -10.75 6.47
CA SER A 123 18.93 -11.58 7.59
C SER A 123 19.36 -12.97 7.11
N THR A 124 18.59 -13.57 6.21
CA THR A 124 18.90 -14.91 5.67
C THR A 124 20.10 -14.88 4.73
N LEU A 125 20.36 -13.77 4.03
CA LEU A 125 21.60 -13.54 3.30
C LEU A 125 22.81 -13.46 4.23
N PHE A 126 22.71 -12.72 5.34
CA PHE A 126 23.77 -12.61 6.35
C PHE A 126 24.09 -13.98 6.98
N ASP A 127 23.07 -14.75 7.37
CA ASP A 127 23.26 -16.09 7.95
C ASP A 127 23.99 -17.02 6.98
N ARG A 128 23.63 -16.99 5.68
CA ARG A 128 24.32 -17.78 4.64
C ARG A 128 25.78 -17.36 4.49
N ALA A 129 26.06 -16.04 4.50
CA ALA A 129 27.42 -15.54 4.40
C ALA A 129 28.28 -16.00 5.59
N ILE A 130 27.76 -15.86 6.82
CA ILE A 130 28.47 -16.27 8.05
C ILE A 130 28.77 -17.77 8.04
N ASN A 131 27.79 -18.60 7.65
CA ASN A 131 27.97 -20.06 7.57
C ASN A 131 29.04 -20.47 6.54
N LEU A 132 29.09 -19.77 5.39
CA LEU A 132 30.12 -19.98 4.37
C LEU A 132 31.52 -19.70 4.92
N PHE A 133 31.73 -18.54 5.56
CA PHE A 133 33.03 -18.20 6.15
C PHE A 133 33.41 -19.11 7.32
N GLY A 134 32.47 -19.47 8.20
CA GLY A 134 32.72 -20.34 9.35
C GLY A 134 33.07 -21.79 8.95
N SER A 135 32.46 -22.31 7.89
CA SER A 135 32.79 -23.65 7.36
C SER A 135 34.17 -23.70 6.70
N ALA A 136 34.57 -22.63 6.01
CA ALA A 136 35.89 -22.52 5.39
C ALA A 136 37.01 -22.44 6.44
N SER A 137 36.80 -21.66 7.51
CA SER A 137 37.80 -21.51 8.58
C SER A 137 37.97 -22.77 9.43
N MET A 138 36.90 -23.54 9.72
CA MET A 138 36.99 -24.79 10.48
C MET A 138 37.73 -25.90 9.73
N HIS A 139 37.64 -25.93 8.40
CA HIS A 139 38.30 -26.96 7.58
C HIS A 139 39.84 -26.78 7.55
N GLU A 140 40.33 -25.55 7.72
CA GLU A 140 41.77 -25.28 7.86
C GLU A 140 42.31 -25.65 9.25
N THR A 141 41.50 -25.52 10.32
CA THR A 141 41.96 -25.84 11.69
C THR A 141 42.07 -27.34 11.97
N ILE A 142 41.37 -28.18 11.19
CA ILE A 142 41.37 -29.65 11.35
C ILE A 142 42.48 -30.34 10.55
N LYS A 143 43.12 -29.65 9.60
CA LYS A 143 44.18 -30.21 8.73
C LYS A 143 45.61 -29.84 9.14
N GLY A 144 45.80 -29.06 10.21
CA GLY A 144 47.10 -28.78 10.83
C GLY A 144 47.33 -29.64 12.06
#